data_AF-A0A9P3BT58-F1
#
_entry.id   AF-A0A9P3BT58-F1
#
_cell.length_a   1.000
_cell.length_b   1.000
_cell.length_c   1.000
_cell.angle_alpha   90.00
_cell.angle_beta   90.00
_cell.angle_gamma   90.00
#
_symmetry.space_group_name_H-M   'P 1'
#
loop_
_entity.id
_entity.type
_entity.pdbx_description
1 polymer ?
#
loop_
_entity_poly.entity_id
_entity_poly.type
_entity_poly.pdbx_seq_one_letter_code
_entity_poly.pdbx_strand_id
1 'polypeptide(L)'
;MDKLPQDVEEGDLILVYTPKAAAMLIVKSASARQDPSSSATRLMVQHVHWHIPKSKGYWTLNGPNVHYKDTHEEEHVWYCSCEDHTIHEEESLETFLQRFKSQNEGDGETNLIVRPHGRDVLKYYFGGRCPYCGSMGWFCRGCQQIWPDLFGSCGDDLSCPVCLGYDFALDDNMAIKRQWSLECSLPSRREAPFSTAEEEAKLRSLQEELLSLVRDRYERNNVRREDMGMKKEDVDKLVSDYNEAIFKNQ
;
A
#
# COMPACT_ATOMS: atom_id res chain seq x y z
N MET A 1 12.25 -25.83 18.56
CA MET A 1 11.23 -25.04 17.86
C MET A 1 11.25 -23.64 18.43
N ASP A 2 11.71 -22.67 17.65
CA ASP A 2 11.49 -21.24 17.94
C ASP A 2 9.97 -21.06 18.00
N LYS A 3 9.45 -20.70 19.19
CA LYS A 3 8.00 -20.58 19.40
C LYS A 3 7.46 -19.49 18.47
N LEU A 4 6.39 -19.79 17.74
CA LEU A 4 5.65 -18.78 17.00
C LEU A 4 5.22 -17.67 17.98
N PRO A 5 5.29 -16.39 17.57
CA PRO A 5 5.01 -15.27 18.46
C PRO A 5 3.54 -15.20 18.91
N GLN A 6 2.65 -15.88 18.21
CA GLN A 6 1.21 -15.92 18.46
C GLN A 6 0.58 -17.19 17.85
N ASP A 7 -0.67 -17.46 18.22
CA ASP A 7 -1.48 -18.53 17.63
C ASP A 7 -1.72 -18.26 16.13
N VAL A 8 -1.83 -19.36 15.38
CA VAL A 8 -1.88 -19.37 13.92
C VAL A 8 -3.07 -20.20 13.45
N GLU A 9 -3.82 -19.66 12.50
CA GLU A 9 -4.96 -20.34 11.86
C GLU A 9 -4.67 -20.65 10.38
N GLU A 10 -5.44 -21.58 9.81
CA GLU A 10 -5.38 -21.83 8.36
C GLU A 10 -5.75 -20.54 7.59
N GLY A 11 -4.98 -20.24 6.55
CA GLY A 11 -5.12 -19.00 5.79
C GLY A 11 -4.34 -17.81 6.35
N ASP A 12 -3.71 -17.94 7.53
CA ASP A 12 -2.81 -16.89 8.03
C ASP A 12 -1.54 -16.78 7.17
N LEU A 13 -1.11 -15.54 6.95
CA LEU A 13 0.17 -15.24 6.34
C LEU A 13 1.28 -15.16 7.40
N ILE A 14 2.46 -15.68 7.08
CA ILE A 14 3.66 -15.60 7.92
C ILE A 14 4.79 -15.00 7.08
N LEU A 15 5.28 -13.83 7.49
CA LEU A 15 6.47 -13.21 6.95
C LEU A 15 7.70 -13.76 7.68
N VAL A 16 8.57 -14.46 6.95
CA VAL A 16 9.87 -14.93 7.44
C VAL A 16 10.96 -14.06 6.83
N TYR A 17 11.89 -13.54 7.63
CA TYR A 17 12.93 -12.67 7.11
C TYR A 17 14.25 -12.73 7.88
N THR A 18 15.32 -12.40 7.17
CA THR A 18 16.62 -11.97 7.69
C THR A 18 16.86 -10.51 7.25
N PRO A 19 17.94 -9.85 7.69
CA PRO A 19 18.36 -8.57 7.14
C PRO A 19 18.53 -8.49 5.61
N LYS A 20 18.72 -9.62 4.90
CA LYS A 20 18.96 -9.61 3.44
C LYS A 20 17.97 -10.44 2.61
N ALA A 21 17.15 -11.27 3.25
CA ALA A 21 16.21 -12.15 2.57
C ALA A 21 14.85 -12.15 3.26
N ALA A 22 13.78 -12.34 2.49
CA ALA A 22 12.44 -12.47 3.02
C ALA A 22 11.61 -13.42 2.17
N ALA A 23 10.67 -14.10 2.82
CA ALA A 23 9.71 -15.00 2.21
C ALA A 23 8.34 -14.82 2.87
N MET A 24 7.29 -15.01 2.08
CA MET A 24 5.92 -15.00 2.60
C MET A 24 5.36 -16.43 2.52
N LEU A 25 4.78 -16.89 3.62
CA LEU A 25 4.17 -18.21 3.72
C LEU A 25 2.68 -18.07 3.97
N ILE A 26 1.88 -18.96 3.39
CA ILE A 26 0.47 -19.16 3.76
C ILE A 26 0.36 -20.44 4.59
N VAL A 27 -0.42 -20.39 5.66
CA VAL A 27 -0.69 -21.55 6.51
C VAL A 27 -1.75 -22.42 5.85
N LYS A 28 -1.42 -23.68 5.59
CA LYS A 28 -2.31 -24.66 4.97
C LYS A 28 -3.02 -25.53 5.98
N SER A 29 -2.36 -25.84 7.08
CA SER A 29 -3.03 -26.47 8.22
C SER A 29 -2.24 -26.25 9.50
N ALA A 30 -2.99 -25.96 10.56
CA ALA A 30 -2.50 -25.93 11.94
C ALA A 30 -3.07 -27.15 12.66
N SER A 31 -2.49 -28.33 12.43
CA SER A 31 -3.02 -29.57 13.02
C SER A 31 -2.77 -29.61 14.53
N ALA A 32 -3.85 -29.52 15.32
CA ALA A 32 -3.86 -30.02 16.68
C ALA A 32 -3.94 -31.56 16.64
N ARG A 33 -2.84 -32.24 17.00
CA ARG A 33 -2.75 -33.66 17.38
C ARG A 33 -3.33 -34.69 16.38
N GLN A 34 -2.46 -35.39 15.66
CA GLN A 34 -2.79 -36.71 15.11
C GLN A 34 -2.11 -37.88 15.84
N ASP A 35 -1.11 -37.62 16.69
CA ASP A 35 -0.37 -38.67 17.38
C ASP A 35 -0.27 -38.38 18.89
N PRO A 36 -0.84 -39.23 19.77
CA PRO A 36 -0.72 -39.07 21.22
C PRO A 36 0.72 -39.27 21.74
N SER A 37 1.65 -39.72 20.89
CA SER A 37 3.06 -39.96 21.24
C SER A 37 4.00 -38.79 20.92
N SER A 38 3.55 -37.78 20.16
CA SER A 38 4.35 -36.61 19.78
C SER A 38 3.71 -35.32 20.31
N SER A 39 4.45 -34.58 21.12
CA SER A 39 4.00 -33.33 21.76
C SER A 39 4.13 -32.09 20.86
N ALA A 40 4.58 -32.24 19.62
CA ALA A 40 4.85 -31.11 18.72
C ALA A 40 3.70 -30.89 17.73
N THR A 41 3.05 -29.73 17.82
CA THR A 41 2.12 -29.22 16.79
C THR A 41 2.86 -29.10 15.46
N ARG A 42 2.36 -29.76 14.40
CA ARG A 42 2.95 -29.67 13.06
C ARG A 42 2.19 -28.65 12.23
N LEU A 43 2.83 -27.52 11.95
CA LEU A 43 2.31 -26.48 11.07
C LEU A 43 2.75 -26.76 9.63
N MET A 44 1.79 -26.88 8.72
CA MET A 44 2.03 -27.01 7.29
C MET A 44 1.85 -25.65 6.61
N VAL A 45 2.81 -25.29 5.77
CA VAL A 45 2.90 -23.99 5.11
C VAL A 45 3.23 -24.16 3.63
N GLN A 46 2.90 -23.14 2.85
CA GLN A 46 3.27 -23.04 1.45
C GLN A 46 3.92 -21.67 1.19
N HIS A 47 5.03 -21.65 0.45
CA HIS A 47 5.64 -20.40 0.00
C HIS A 47 4.77 -19.74 -1.07
N VAL A 48 4.47 -18.45 -0.88
CA VAL A 48 3.58 -17.68 -1.75
C VAL A 48 4.27 -16.41 -2.23
N HIS A 49 4.23 -16.21 -3.55
CA HIS A 49 4.78 -15.02 -4.19
C HIS A 49 3.82 -13.84 -4.10
N TRP A 50 4.38 -12.64 -4.19
CA TRP A 50 3.59 -11.40 -4.18
C TRP A 50 3.11 -11.06 -5.60
N HIS A 51 1.95 -10.40 -5.71
CA HIS A 51 1.43 -9.97 -7.01
C HIS A 51 0.52 -8.75 -6.94
N ILE A 52 0.54 -7.94 -8.00
CA ILE A 52 -0.32 -6.79 -8.23
C ILE A 52 -0.63 -6.70 -9.73
N PRO A 53 -1.91 -6.63 -10.16
CA PRO A 53 -3.14 -6.68 -9.35
C PRO A 53 -3.36 -7.99 -8.60
N LYS A 54 -4.41 -8.10 -7.77
CA LYS A 54 -4.67 -9.31 -6.99
C LYS A 54 -4.89 -10.52 -7.91
N SER A 55 -4.07 -11.56 -7.79
CA SER A 55 -4.18 -12.78 -8.59
C SER A 55 -4.22 -14.02 -7.70
N LYS A 56 -4.95 -15.05 -8.14
CA LYS A 56 -5.09 -16.30 -7.39
C LYS A 56 -3.72 -16.95 -7.14
N GLY A 57 -3.51 -17.44 -5.93
CA GLY A 57 -2.26 -18.10 -5.54
C GLY A 57 -1.14 -17.14 -5.13
N TYR A 58 -1.42 -15.83 -5.15
CA TYR A 58 -0.49 -14.80 -4.73
C TYR A 58 -1.06 -14.04 -3.54
N TRP A 59 -0.16 -13.45 -2.77
CA TRP A 59 -0.52 -12.46 -1.78
C TRP A 59 -0.32 -11.04 -2.33
N THR A 60 -0.99 -10.07 -1.72
CA THR A 60 -0.95 -8.67 -2.15
C THR A 60 -0.81 -7.74 -0.95
N LEU A 61 -0.10 -6.63 -1.15
CA LEU A 61 0.00 -5.53 -0.20
C LEU A 61 -1.07 -4.48 -0.55
N ASN A 62 -1.93 -4.17 0.41
CA ASN A 62 -3.00 -3.18 0.27
C ASN A 62 -2.99 -2.22 1.47
N GLY A 63 -2.00 -1.33 1.49
CA GLY A 63 -1.75 -0.44 2.63
C GLY A 63 -1.46 -1.27 3.89
N PRO A 64 -2.15 -1.03 5.02
CA PRO A 64 -1.91 -1.76 6.27
C PRO A 64 -2.27 -3.25 6.17
N ASN A 65 -3.08 -3.63 5.19
CA ASN A 65 -3.61 -4.97 5.07
C ASN A 65 -2.83 -5.81 4.06
N VAL A 66 -2.63 -7.08 4.40
CA VAL A 66 -1.96 -8.08 3.56
C VAL A 66 -2.90 -9.25 3.40
N HIS A 67 -3.17 -9.65 2.16
CA HIS A 67 -4.16 -10.70 1.89
C HIS A 67 -3.63 -11.69 0.87
N TYR A 68 -3.98 -12.96 1.06
CA TYR A 68 -3.80 -14.03 0.09
C TYR A 68 -5.12 -14.27 -0.65
N LYS A 69 -5.07 -14.42 -1.98
CA LYS A 69 -6.26 -14.69 -2.81
C LYS A 69 -6.31 -16.18 -3.16
N ASP A 70 -7.16 -16.93 -2.46
CA ASP A 70 -7.29 -18.39 -2.65
C ASP A 70 -8.34 -18.77 -3.71
N THR A 71 -9.37 -17.93 -3.91
CA THR A 71 -10.52 -18.22 -4.76
C THR A 71 -10.42 -17.62 -6.17
N HIS A 72 -11.01 -18.33 -7.13
CA HIS A 72 -11.21 -17.87 -8.51
C HIS A 72 -12.36 -16.87 -8.58
N GLU A 73 -12.08 -15.60 -8.30
CA GLU A 73 -12.88 -14.53 -8.88
C GLU A 73 -12.12 -14.01 -10.10
N GLU A 74 -12.73 -14.22 -11.28
CA GLU A 74 -12.22 -13.81 -12.59
C GLU A 74 -12.07 -12.29 -12.64
N GLU A 75 -10.87 -11.78 -12.36
CA GLU A 75 -10.53 -10.40 -12.68
C GLU A 75 -9.16 -10.36 -13.35
N HIS A 76 -9.22 -10.11 -14.66
CA HIS A 76 -8.19 -9.58 -15.56
C HIS A 76 -6.73 -9.97 -15.26
N VAL A 77 -6.38 -11.17 -15.72
CA VAL A 77 -5.00 -11.62 -15.91
C VAL A 77 -4.40 -10.86 -17.09
N TRP A 78 -3.82 -9.67 -16.92
CA TRP A 78 -3.03 -9.08 -18.01
C TRP A 78 -1.83 -8.20 -17.67
N TYR A 79 -1.44 -8.07 -16.40
CA TYR A 79 -0.19 -7.38 -16.03
C TYR A 79 0.48 -8.07 -14.82
N CYS A 80 1.05 -9.26 -15.02
CA CYS A 80 1.99 -9.83 -14.05
C CYS A 80 3.37 -9.24 -14.27
N SER A 81 3.93 -8.60 -13.23
CA SER A 81 5.33 -8.17 -13.19
C SER A 81 6.25 -9.25 -12.57
N CYS A 82 5.71 -10.43 -12.29
CA CYS A 82 6.40 -11.58 -11.72
C CYS A 82 7.08 -12.43 -12.81
N GLU A 83 8.38 -12.74 -12.65
CA GLU A 83 9.08 -13.65 -13.58
C GLU A 83 8.79 -15.14 -13.27
N ASP A 84 8.25 -15.44 -12.09
CA ASP A 84 8.07 -16.80 -11.60
C ASP A 84 6.63 -17.06 -11.12
N HIS A 85 6.00 -18.03 -11.77
CA HIS A 85 4.66 -18.53 -11.49
C HIS A 85 4.66 -19.93 -10.85
N THR A 86 5.82 -20.44 -10.40
CA THR A 86 5.87 -21.77 -9.80
C THR A 86 5.12 -21.81 -8.48
N ILE A 87 4.18 -22.75 -8.40
CA ILE A 87 3.47 -23.11 -7.18
C ILE A 87 4.43 -23.99 -6.38
N HIS A 88 4.88 -23.50 -5.21
CA HIS A 88 5.73 -24.29 -4.32
C HIS A 88 4.90 -25.38 -3.64
N GLU A 89 5.50 -26.56 -3.43
CA GLU A 89 4.88 -27.65 -2.69
C GLU A 89 4.68 -27.29 -1.22
N GLU A 90 3.70 -27.92 -0.58
CA GLU A 90 3.46 -27.76 0.86
C GLU A 90 4.55 -28.48 1.67
N GLU A 91 5.04 -27.82 2.71
CA GLU A 91 6.04 -28.40 3.61
C GLU A 91 5.78 -28.01 5.06
N SER A 92 6.50 -28.65 5.99
CA SER A 92 6.41 -28.23 7.39
C SER A 92 7.16 -26.91 7.61
N LEU A 93 6.64 -26.05 8.48
CA LEU A 93 7.32 -24.78 8.81
C LEU A 93 8.76 -25.01 9.30
N GLU A 94 9.00 -26.08 10.06
CA GLU A 94 10.34 -26.42 10.53
C GLU A 94 11.29 -26.74 9.36
N THR A 95 10.84 -27.55 8.40
CA THR A 95 11.61 -27.85 7.18
C THR A 95 11.91 -26.59 6.37
N PHE A 96 10.91 -25.72 6.19
CA PHE A 96 11.10 -24.45 5.50
C PHE A 96 12.14 -23.58 6.22
N LEU A 97 12.04 -23.43 7.54
CA LEU A 97 12.95 -22.60 8.33
C LEU A 97 14.38 -23.13 8.32
N GLN A 98 14.57 -24.46 8.38
CA GLN A 98 15.90 -25.06 8.25
C GLN A 98 16.51 -24.77 6.88
N ARG A 99 15.74 -24.92 5.80
CA ARG A 99 16.18 -24.60 4.44
C ARG A 99 16.45 -23.10 4.27
N PHE A 100 15.59 -22.23 4.79
CA PHE A 100 15.76 -20.79 4.71
C PHE A 100 16.99 -20.32 5.49
N LYS A 101 17.23 -20.87 6.69
CA LYS A 101 18.44 -20.59 7.49
C LYS A 101 19.72 -21.04 6.78
N SER A 102 19.72 -22.23 6.15
CA SER A 102 20.90 -22.73 5.44
C SER A 102 21.19 -21.96 4.15
N GLN A 103 20.16 -21.52 3.43
CA GLN A 103 20.32 -20.70 2.21
C GLN A 103 20.80 -19.28 2.51
N ASN A 104 20.51 -18.75 3.70
CA ASN A 104 20.83 -17.38 4.10
C ASN A 104 21.82 -17.35 5.27
N GLU A 105 22.75 -18.31 5.31
CA GLU A 105 23.76 -18.39 6.36
C GLU A 105 24.64 -17.12 6.35
N GLY A 106 24.79 -16.50 7.52
CA GLY A 106 25.55 -15.26 7.68
C GLY A 106 24.76 -13.97 7.45
N ASP A 107 23.45 -14.05 7.13
CA ASP A 107 22.60 -12.86 7.00
C ASP A 107 22.09 -12.32 8.34
N GLY A 108 22.26 -13.08 9.43
CA GLY A 108 21.81 -12.73 10.77
C GLY A 108 20.68 -13.63 11.24
N GLU A 109 19.98 -13.20 12.29
CA GLU A 109 18.88 -13.98 12.89
C GLU A 109 17.66 -14.03 11.97
N THR A 110 17.05 -15.21 11.88
CA THR A 110 15.77 -15.41 11.19
C THR A 110 14.62 -15.01 12.11
N ASN A 111 13.77 -14.11 11.62
CA ASN A 111 12.62 -13.57 12.33
C ASN A 111 11.32 -14.00 11.66
N LEU A 112 10.23 -14.08 12.44
CA LEU A 112 8.89 -14.42 11.96
C LEU A 112 7.86 -13.39 12.44
N ILE A 113 6.96 -13.00 11.55
CA ILE A 113 5.78 -12.18 11.86
C ILE A 113 4.55 -12.89 11.30
N VAL A 114 3.64 -13.30 12.18
CA VAL A 114 2.35 -13.90 11.81
C VAL A 114 1.34 -12.76 11.60
N ARG A 115 0.51 -12.87 10.56
CA ARG A 115 -0.44 -11.83 10.13
C ARG A 115 0.25 -10.46 10.03
N PRO A 116 1.27 -10.32 9.16
CA PRO A 116 2.10 -9.13 9.11
C PRO A 116 1.29 -7.89 8.73
N HIS A 117 1.58 -6.78 9.40
CA HIS A 117 1.06 -5.48 8.97
C HIS A 117 1.74 -5.06 7.68
N GLY A 118 1.08 -4.27 6.84
CA GLY A 118 1.67 -3.80 5.59
C GLY A 118 2.97 -3.00 5.77
N ARG A 119 3.12 -2.29 6.90
CA ARG A 119 4.38 -1.65 7.31
C ARG A 119 5.52 -2.65 7.45
N ASP A 120 5.27 -3.81 8.05
CA ASP A 120 6.28 -4.85 8.24
C ASP A 120 6.67 -5.46 6.90
N VAL A 121 5.69 -5.68 6.02
CA VAL A 121 5.94 -6.16 4.65
C VAL A 121 6.78 -5.15 3.86
N LEU A 122 6.43 -3.87 3.87
CA LEU A 122 7.24 -2.84 3.20
C LEU A 122 8.67 -2.83 3.74
N LYS A 123 8.84 -2.87 5.06
CA LYS A 123 10.15 -2.79 5.70
C LYS A 123 11.01 -4.01 5.41
N TYR A 124 10.49 -5.20 5.64
CA TYR A 124 11.30 -6.43 5.67
C TYR A 124 11.22 -7.24 4.37
N TYR A 125 10.07 -7.26 3.69
CA TYR A 125 9.93 -7.99 2.42
C TYR A 125 10.44 -7.17 1.23
N PHE A 126 10.08 -5.88 1.17
CA PHE A 126 10.47 -5.01 0.05
C PHE A 126 11.63 -4.05 0.36
N GLY A 127 12.35 -4.24 1.48
CA GLY A 127 13.53 -3.43 1.82
C GLY A 127 13.23 -1.93 1.97
N GLY A 128 12.04 -1.58 2.45
CA GLY A 128 11.59 -0.20 2.66
C GLY A 128 11.15 0.53 1.38
N ARG A 129 10.99 -0.18 0.26
CA ARG A 129 10.56 0.42 -1.02
C ARG A 129 9.30 -0.26 -1.52
N CYS A 130 8.24 0.49 -1.76
CA CYS A 130 7.08 -0.04 -2.46
C CYS A 130 7.53 -0.56 -3.85
N PRO A 131 7.14 -1.78 -4.26
CA PRO A 131 7.51 -2.30 -5.57
C PRO A 131 6.91 -1.49 -6.72
N TYR A 132 5.95 -0.60 -6.43
CA TYR A 132 5.26 0.19 -7.42
C TYR A 132 5.73 1.66 -7.46
N CYS A 133 5.64 2.38 -6.34
CA CYS A 133 6.02 3.80 -6.27
C CYS A 133 7.41 4.06 -5.67
N GLY A 134 8.19 3.01 -5.39
CA GLY A 134 9.44 3.13 -4.64
C GLY A 134 9.19 3.71 -3.23
N SER A 135 9.84 4.83 -2.90
CA SER A 135 9.67 5.52 -1.61
C SER A 135 8.76 6.74 -1.67
N MET A 136 8.17 7.06 -2.82
CA MET A 136 7.41 8.31 -2.99
C MET A 136 6.11 8.29 -2.17
N GLY A 137 5.39 7.17 -2.19
CA GLY A 137 4.04 7.06 -1.60
C GLY A 137 2.93 7.63 -2.49
N TRP A 138 3.28 8.09 -3.69
CA TRP A 138 2.36 8.71 -4.66
C TRP A 138 2.55 8.09 -6.04
N PHE A 139 1.56 8.24 -6.90
CA PHE A 139 1.67 7.90 -8.32
C PHE A 139 0.85 8.86 -9.20
N CYS A 140 1.27 9.00 -10.46
CA CYS A 140 0.60 9.85 -11.44
C CYS A 140 -0.55 9.09 -12.13
N ARG A 141 -1.78 9.60 -11.98
CA ARG A 141 -3.01 8.99 -12.51
C ARG A 141 -3.02 8.84 -14.03
N GLY A 142 -2.47 9.82 -14.75
CA GLY A 142 -2.43 9.79 -16.22
C GLY A 142 -1.33 8.88 -16.80
N CYS A 143 -0.33 8.51 -16.01
CA CYS A 143 0.78 7.65 -16.47
C CYS A 143 0.51 6.15 -16.26
N GLN A 144 -0.46 5.77 -15.43
CA GLN A 144 -0.66 4.38 -15.01
C GLN A 144 -2.09 3.93 -15.32
N GLN A 145 -2.21 2.84 -16.07
CA GLN A 145 -3.50 2.30 -16.53
C GLN A 145 -3.95 1.03 -15.78
N ILE A 146 -3.19 0.61 -14.76
CA ILE A 146 -3.42 -0.65 -14.05
C ILE A 146 -4.64 -0.57 -13.12
N TRP A 147 -5.06 0.63 -12.70
CA TRP A 147 -6.28 0.86 -11.92
C TRP A 147 -7.21 1.84 -12.66
N PRO A 148 -8.15 1.34 -13.48
CA PRO A 148 -9.06 2.18 -14.25
C PRO A 148 -9.84 3.18 -13.39
N ASP A 149 -10.26 2.79 -12.20
CA ASP A 149 -11.04 3.64 -11.28
C ASP A 149 -10.24 4.82 -10.71
N LEU A 150 -8.91 4.71 -10.73
CA LEU A 150 -7.99 5.76 -10.28
C LEU A 150 -7.47 6.64 -11.43
N PHE A 151 -7.90 6.36 -12.67
CA PHE A 151 -7.45 7.09 -13.84
C PHE A 151 -7.88 8.57 -13.80
N GLY A 152 -7.02 9.43 -14.33
CA GLY A 152 -7.18 10.88 -14.31
C GLY A 152 -6.08 11.59 -15.09
N SER A 153 -5.99 12.91 -14.92
CA SER A 153 -4.96 13.72 -15.56
C SER A 153 -3.55 13.43 -15.02
N CYS A 154 -2.53 13.79 -15.81
CA CYS A 154 -1.16 13.82 -15.32
C CYS A 154 -0.91 15.03 -14.41
N GLY A 155 0.08 14.93 -13.52
CA GLY A 155 0.52 16.05 -12.69
C GLY A 155 -0.06 16.06 -11.28
N ASP A 156 -0.88 15.06 -10.93
CA ASP A 156 -1.42 14.91 -9.58
C ASP A 156 -0.65 13.85 -8.80
N ASP A 157 -0.37 14.14 -7.52
CA ASP A 157 0.24 13.20 -6.58
C ASP A 157 -0.86 12.36 -5.90
N LEU A 158 -1.45 11.39 -6.59
CA LEU A 158 -2.44 10.49 -5.99
C LEU A 158 -1.75 9.47 -5.07
N SER A 159 -2.33 9.21 -3.91
CA SER A 159 -1.85 8.19 -2.97
C SER A 159 -1.64 6.83 -3.64
N CYS A 160 -0.50 6.18 -3.41
CA CYS A 160 -0.20 4.89 -4.04
C CYS A 160 -1.14 3.78 -3.52
N PRO A 161 -1.89 3.09 -4.39
CA PRO A 161 -2.88 2.08 -3.99
C PRO A 161 -2.24 0.80 -3.41
N VAL A 162 -0.93 0.64 -3.59
CA VAL A 162 -0.18 -0.50 -3.06
C VAL A 162 0.25 -0.22 -1.63
N CYS A 163 1.12 0.78 -1.44
CA CYS A 163 1.71 1.04 -0.12
C CYS A 163 0.81 1.82 0.83
N LEU A 164 -0.14 2.64 0.34
CA LEU A 164 -1.10 3.36 1.19
C LEU A 164 -2.48 2.67 1.23
N GLY A 165 -2.75 1.82 0.25
CA GLY A 165 -3.96 1.01 0.12
C GLY A 165 -4.92 1.55 -0.94
N TYR A 166 -5.61 0.63 -1.61
CA TYR A 166 -6.51 0.90 -2.73
C TYR A 166 -7.69 1.77 -2.32
N ASP A 167 -8.39 1.40 -1.24
CA ASP A 167 -9.54 2.16 -0.75
C ASP A 167 -9.12 3.57 -0.30
N PHE A 168 -7.94 3.68 0.30
CA PHE A 168 -7.36 4.97 0.66
C PHE A 168 -7.03 5.82 -0.59
N ALA A 169 -6.48 5.19 -1.63
CA ALA A 169 -6.25 5.86 -2.92
C ALA A 169 -7.56 6.25 -3.62
N LEU A 170 -8.64 5.48 -3.49
CA LEU A 170 -9.96 5.86 -3.99
C LEU A 170 -10.49 7.11 -3.28
N ASP A 171 -10.40 7.15 -1.96
CA ASP A 171 -10.81 8.31 -1.15
C ASP A 171 -9.97 9.56 -1.49
N ASP A 172 -8.66 9.40 -1.66
CA ASP A 172 -7.77 10.48 -2.09
C ASP A 172 -8.12 10.95 -3.51
N ASN A 173 -8.47 10.04 -4.42
CA ASN A 173 -8.91 10.35 -5.78
C ASN A 173 -10.21 11.17 -5.78
N MET A 174 -11.16 10.84 -4.90
CA MET A 174 -12.39 11.63 -4.71
C MET A 174 -12.07 13.03 -4.17
N ALA A 175 -11.12 13.16 -3.24
CA ALA A 175 -10.69 14.46 -2.73
C ALA A 175 -10.06 15.33 -3.83
N ILE A 176 -9.21 14.76 -4.68
CA ILE A 176 -8.64 15.47 -5.84
C ILE A 176 -9.74 15.92 -6.81
N LYS A 177 -10.73 15.07 -7.10
CA LYS A 177 -11.87 15.44 -7.97
C LYS A 177 -12.67 16.61 -7.39
N ARG A 178 -12.89 16.63 -6.07
CA ARG A 178 -13.54 17.75 -5.38
C ARG A 178 -12.69 19.02 -5.45
N GLN A 179 -11.38 18.92 -5.25
CA GLN A 179 -10.44 20.03 -5.40
C GLN A 179 -10.53 20.65 -6.80
N TRP A 180 -10.44 19.81 -7.83
CA TRP A 180 -10.57 20.22 -9.23
C TRP A 180 -11.91 20.94 -9.52
N SER A 181 -13.02 20.47 -8.94
CA SER A 181 -14.33 21.12 -9.10
C SER A 181 -14.36 22.53 -8.52
N LEU A 182 -13.69 22.76 -7.40
CA LEU A 182 -13.56 24.09 -6.78
C LEU A 182 -12.60 24.97 -7.59
N GLU A 183 -11.48 24.42 -8.08
CA GLU A 183 -10.56 25.11 -8.99
C GLU A 183 -11.26 25.59 -10.26
N CYS A 184 -12.12 24.77 -10.87
CA CYS A 184 -12.91 25.15 -12.04
C CYS A 184 -13.98 26.21 -11.74
N SER A 185 -14.32 26.42 -10.46
CA SER A 185 -15.23 27.50 -10.03
C SER A 185 -14.49 28.83 -9.82
N LEU A 186 -13.14 28.82 -9.88
CA LEU A 186 -12.36 30.05 -9.90
C LEU A 186 -12.54 30.73 -11.26
N PRO A 187 -12.80 32.04 -11.28
CA PRO A 187 -12.96 32.79 -12.52
C PRO A 187 -11.67 32.76 -13.34
N SER A 188 -11.83 32.66 -14.66
CA SER A 188 -10.69 32.64 -15.58
C SER A 188 -9.99 34.00 -15.62
N ARG A 189 -8.66 34.01 -15.84
CA ARG A 189 -7.84 35.22 -16.11
C ARG A 189 -8.44 36.21 -17.13
N ARG A 190 -9.32 35.73 -18.01
CA ARG A 190 -9.94 36.50 -19.10
C ARG A 190 -11.25 37.17 -18.71
N GLU A 191 -11.77 36.90 -17.52
CA GLU A 191 -12.97 37.54 -17.02
C GLU A 191 -12.63 38.94 -16.51
N ALA A 192 -13.54 39.89 -16.74
CA ALA A 192 -13.37 41.27 -16.32
C ALA A 192 -13.12 41.34 -14.80
N PRO A 193 -12.37 42.35 -14.31
CA PRO A 193 -12.15 42.51 -12.87
C PRO A 193 -13.48 42.52 -12.12
N PHE A 194 -13.52 41.87 -10.97
CA PHE A 194 -14.70 41.81 -10.11
C PHE A 194 -15.32 43.19 -9.94
N SER A 195 -16.62 43.26 -10.17
CA SER A 195 -17.35 44.52 -10.22
C SER A 195 -17.90 44.93 -8.85
N THR A 196 -17.93 43.99 -7.89
CA THR A 196 -18.52 44.19 -6.57
C THR A 196 -17.69 43.59 -5.42
N ALA A 197 -17.79 44.20 -4.23
CA ALA A 197 -17.18 43.68 -3.00
C ALA A 197 -17.73 42.29 -2.59
N GLU A 198 -18.96 41.96 -3.01
CA GLU A 198 -19.56 40.65 -2.76
C GLU A 198 -18.86 39.55 -3.58
N GLU A 199 -18.51 39.81 -4.83
CA GLU A 199 -17.77 38.89 -5.68
C GLU A 199 -16.36 38.63 -5.15
N GLU A 200 -15.66 39.67 -4.68
CA GLU A 200 -14.36 39.50 -4.04
C GLU A 200 -14.44 38.69 -2.74
N ALA A 201 -15.50 38.88 -1.94
CA ALA A 201 -15.69 38.11 -0.71
C ALA A 201 -15.97 36.63 -1.01
N LYS A 202 -16.78 36.34 -2.04
CA LYS A 202 -17.02 34.98 -2.52
C LYS A 202 -15.74 34.31 -3.01
N LEU A 203 -14.91 35.03 -3.77
CA LEU A 203 -13.62 34.51 -4.23
C LEU A 203 -12.72 34.17 -3.05
N ARG A 204 -12.55 35.10 -2.09
CA ARG A 204 -11.74 34.84 -0.89
C ARG A 204 -12.24 33.60 -0.12
N SER A 205 -13.55 33.48 0.06
CA SER A 205 -14.14 32.30 0.70
C SER A 205 -13.85 31.00 -0.06
N LEU A 206 -13.89 31.02 -1.40
CA LEU A 206 -13.59 29.86 -2.23
C LEU A 206 -12.10 29.49 -2.17
N GLN A 207 -11.21 30.48 -2.14
CA GLN A 207 -9.77 30.29 -1.96
C GLN A 207 -9.46 29.65 -0.61
N GLU A 208 -10.08 30.16 0.47
CA GLU A 208 -9.95 29.61 1.82
C GLU A 208 -10.46 28.16 1.90
N GLU A 209 -11.63 27.86 1.30
CA GLU A 209 -12.16 26.50 1.24
C GLU A 209 -11.19 25.56 0.49
N LEU A 210 -10.67 26.00 -0.65
CA LEU A 210 -9.74 25.21 -1.45
C LEU A 210 -8.45 24.89 -0.70
N LEU A 211 -7.84 25.90 -0.07
CA LEU A 211 -6.62 25.71 0.72
C LEU A 211 -6.86 24.82 1.95
N SER A 212 -8.03 24.92 2.58
CA SER A 212 -8.43 24.01 3.66
C SER A 212 -8.52 22.57 3.15
N LEU A 213 -9.17 22.35 2.00
CA LEU A 213 -9.31 21.02 1.40
C LEU A 213 -7.95 20.39 1.06
N VAL A 214 -7.02 21.20 0.51
CA VAL A 214 -5.66 20.77 0.19
C VAL A 214 -4.91 20.38 1.46
N ARG A 215 -5.00 21.19 2.53
CA ARG A 215 -4.41 20.88 3.83
C ARG A 215 -4.96 19.57 4.41
N ASP A 216 -6.29 19.45 4.50
CA ASP A 216 -6.96 18.27 5.04
C ASP A 216 -6.58 16.99 4.28
N ARG A 217 -6.40 17.09 2.96
CA ARG A 217 -5.91 15.99 2.13
C ARG A 217 -4.50 15.56 2.54
N TYR A 218 -3.55 16.49 2.59
CA TYR A 218 -2.16 16.16 2.93
C TYR A 218 -1.98 15.71 4.39
N GLU A 219 -2.78 16.22 5.32
CA GLU A 219 -2.77 15.76 6.72
C GLU A 219 -3.26 14.31 6.84
N ARG A 220 -4.39 13.97 6.18
CA ARG A 220 -4.87 12.58 6.13
C ARG A 220 -3.84 11.65 5.50
N ASN A 221 -3.18 12.10 4.43
CA ASN A 221 -2.13 11.33 3.77
C ASN A 221 -0.93 11.13 4.69
N ASN A 222 -0.54 12.14 5.46
CA ASN A 222 0.53 12.02 6.46
C ASN A 222 0.21 11.03 7.59
N VAL A 223 -1.05 10.95 8.03
CA VAL A 223 -1.48 9.92 9.00
C VAL A 223 -1.29 8.52 8.41
N ARG A 224 -1.74 8.30 7.17
CA ARG A 224 -1.57 6.99 6.50
C ARG A 224 -0.10 6.67 6.21
N ARG A 225 0.70 7.65 5.82
CA ARG A 225 2.15 7.48 5.62
C ARG A 225 2.84 7.05 6.91
N GLU A 226 2.50 7.67 8.03
CA GLU A 226 3.06 7.31 9.34
C GLU A 226 2.71 5.88 9.76
N ASP A 227 1.44 5.49 9.60
CA ASP A 227 0.98 4.12 9.85
C ASP A 227 1.77 3.09 9.04
N MET A 228 2.07 3.43 7.78
CA MET A 228 2.89 2.62 6.87
C MET A 228 4.40 2.74 7.09
N GLY A 229 4.84 3.50 8.10
CA GLY A 229 6.26 3.70 8.41
C GLY A 229 7.02 4.55 7.40
N MET A 230 6.32 5.37 6.62
CA MET A 230 6.87 6.28 5.62
C MET A 230 7.11 7.68 6.21
N LYS A 231 8.02 8.44 5.61
CA LYS A 231 8.30 9.82 6.03
C LYS A 231 7.11 10.73 5.72
N LYS A 232 6.70 11.53 6.69
CA LYS A 232 5.72 12.61 6.52
C LYS A 232 6.24 13.70 5.57
N GLU A 233 5.32 14.32 4.88
CA GLU A 233 5.56 15.49 4.06
C GLU A 233 5.30 16.77 4.83
N ASP A 234 5.91 17.85 4.36
CA ASP A 234 5.70 19.19 4.90
C ASP A 234 4.40 19.76 4.33
N VAL A 235 3.32 19.64 5.11
CA VAL A 235 1.98 20.11 4.72
C VAL A 235 1.98 21.61 4.47
N ASP A 236 2.68 22.39 5.29
CA ASP A 236 2.70 23.85 5.14
C ASP A 236 3.38 24.25 3.83
N LYS A 237 4.50 23.58 3.49
CA LYS A 237 5.15 23.76 2.21
C LYS A 237 4.24 23.36 1.04
N LEU A 238 3.57 22.22 1.11
CA LEU A 238 2.69 21.75 0.03
C LEU A 238 1.50 22.68 -0.20
N VAL A 239 0.87 23.15 0.87
CA VAL A 239 -0.23 24.14 0.80
C VAL A 239 0.29 25.48 0.26
N SER A 240 1.49 25.90 0.65
CA SER A 240 2.12 27.11 0.12
C SER A 240 2.42 26.99 -1.37
N ASP A 241 3.07 25.90 -1.80
CA ASP A 241 3.40 25.64 -3.21
C ASP A 241 2.12 25.63 -4.06
N TYR A 242 1.05 25.01 -3.56
CA TYR A 242 -0.26 25.00 -4.20
C TYR A 242 -0.87 26.40 -4.30
N ASN A 243 -0.84 27.17 -3.20
CA ASN A 243 -1.31 28.57 -3.19
C ASN A 243 -0.58 29.43 -4.22
N GLU A 244 0.73 29.21 -4.40
CA GLU A 244 1.52 29.92 -5.39
C GLU A 244 1.19 29.51 -6.83
N ALA A 245 1.08 28.20 -7.07
CA ALA A 245 0.74 27.67 -8.38
C ALA A 245 -0.66 28.10 -8.85
N ILE A 246 -1.65 28.08 -7.95
CA ILE A 246 -3.04 28.34 -8.29
C ILE A 246 -3.40 29.82 -8.14
N PHE A 247 -2.96 30.53 -7.10
CA PHE A 247 -3.46 31.89 -6.86
C PHE A 247 -2.47 33.01 -7.17
N LYS A 248 -1.16 32.76 -7.07
CA LYS A 248 -0.13 33.81 -7.33
C LYS A 248 0.41 33.80 -8.76
N ASN A 249 0.38 32.66 -9.43
CA ASN A 249 0.75 32.54 -10.84
C ASN A 249 -0.45 32.71 -11.81
N GLN A 250 -1.68 32.87 -11.28
CA GLN A 250 -2.89 33.27 -11.99
C GLN A 250 -3.01 34.79 -12.17
#